data_AF-A0A8S3KA60-F1
#
_entry.id   AF-A0A8S3KA60-F1
#
_cell.length_a   1.000
_cell.length_b   1.000
_cell.length_c   1.000
_cell.angle_alpha   90.00
_cell.angle_beta   90.00
_cell.angle_gamma   90.00
#
_symmetry.space_group_name_H-M   'P 1'
#
loop_
_entity.id
_entity.type
_entity.pdbx_description
1 polymer ?
#
loop_
_entity_poly.entity_id
_entity_poly.type
_entity_poly.pdbx_seq_one_letter_code
_entity_poly.pdbx_strand_id
1 'polypeptide(L)'
;FETGSLSPWVRTGPNGNCGAFPVQIYNSSCHSGSYCATDGSNGCADQLSQQFTATAGQVYIVSFWLKSDSLGSVISAMVTLA
;
A
#
# COMPACT_ATOMS: atom_id res chain seq x y z
N PHE A 1 1.92 8.83 4.12
CA PHE A 1 1.64 9.36 2.76
C PHE A 1 1.59 10.88 2.81
N GLU A 2 2.62 11.51 3.40
CA GLU A 2 2.48 12.84 4.01
C GLU A 2 2.41 14.00 3.01
N THR A 3 2.65 13.72 1.73
CA THR A 3 2.46 14.70 0.64
C THR A 3 1.00 14.95 0.31
N GLY A 4 0.06 14.18 0.91
CA GLY A 4 -1.36 14.22 0.56
C GLY A 4 -1.66 13.66 -0.83
N SER A 5 -0.70 12.96 -1.45
CA SER A 5 -0.80 12.39 -2.79
C SER A 5 -0.34 10.93 -2.81
N LEU A 6 -0.92 10.13 -3.70
CA LEU A 6 -0.43 8.77 -3.95
C LEU A 6 0.94 8.78 -4.63
N SER A 7 1.32 9.83 -5.34
CA SER A 7 2.65 9.90 -5.97
C SER A 7 3.76 9.73 -4.94
N PRO A 8 4.75 8.84 -5.18
CA PRO A 8 5.08 8.17 -6.44
C PRO A 8 4.46 6.76 -6.64
N TRP A 9 3.53 6.35 -5.79
CA TRP A 9 2.83 5.07 -5.92
C TRP A 9 1.86 5.07 -7.10
N VAL A 10 1.88 3.99 -7.86
CA VAL A 10 0.99 3.72 -8.98
C VAL A 10 -0.06 2.71 -8.54
N ARG A 11 -1.32 3.12 -8.63
CA ARG A 11 -2.46 2.23 -8.50
C ARG A 11 -2.72 1.56 -9.84
N THR A 12 -2.70 0.23 -9.87
CA THR A 12 -3.22 -0.52 -11.03
C THR A 12 -4.73 -0.66 -10.87
N GLY A 13 -5.45 -0.61 -12.00
CA GLY A 13 -6.90 -0.73 -12.00
C GLY A 13 -7.34 -2.06 -11.38
N PRO A 14 -8.55 -2.10 -10.80
CA PRO A 14 -9.07 -3.31 -10.18
C PRO A 14 -9.06 -4.51 -11.13
N ASN A 15 -8.72 -5.70 -10.63
CA ASN A 15 -8.91 -6.94 -11.39
C ASN A 15 -10.42 -7.28 -11.46
N GLY A 16 -11.13 -6.70 -12.43
CA GLY A 16 -12.55 -6.99 -12.70
C GLY A 16 -13.44 -5.75 -12.71
N ASN A 17 -14.77 -5.96 -12.68
CA ASN A 17 -15.76 -4.89 -12.57
C ASN A 17 -16.10 -4.62 -11.10
N CYS A 18 -15.36 -3.70 -10.49
CA CYS A 18 -15.30 -3.53 -9.04
C CYS A 18 -15.97 -2.24 -8.55
N GLY A 19 -16.33 -2.21 -7.26
CA GLY A 19 -16.98 -1.08 -6.60
C GLY A 19 -16.11 0.19 -6.52
N ALA A 20 -16.78 1.34 -6.35
CA ALA A 20 -16.28 2.69 -6.60
C ALA A 20 -15.19 3.25 -5.65
N PHE A 21 -14.55 2.45 -4.79
CA PHE A 21 -13.59 2.94 -3.78
C PHE A 21 -12.18 2.36 -3.94
N PRO A 22 -11.51 2.65 -5.07
CA PRO A 22 -10.12 2.24 -5.27
C PRO A 22 -9.17 2.93 -4.28
N VAL A 23 -7.94 2.43 -4.17
CA VAL A 23 -6.89 3.02 -3.30
C VAL A 23 -6.83 4.55 -3.43
N GLN A 24 -6.89 5.25 -2.31
CA GLN A 24 -6.93 6.71 -2.22
C GLN A 24 -6.21 7.22 -0.97
N ILE A 25 -5.89 8.53 -0.96
CA ILE A 25 -5.35 9.17 0.24
C ILE A 25 -6.47 9.42 1.24
N TYR A 26 -6.17 9.13 2.49
CA TYR A 26 -7.06 9.30 3.62
C TYR A 26 -6.33 9.99 4.77
N ASN A 27 -7.07 10.70 5.62
CA ASN A 27 -6.52 11.56 6.66
C ASN A 27 -7.04 11.23 8.07
N SER A 28 -7.60 10.04 8.27
CA SER A 28 -8.03 9.58 9.58
C SER A 28 -7.57 8.14 9.82
N SER A 29 -7.41 7.74 11.09
CA SER A 29 -6.96 6.39 11.47
C SER A 29 -5.59 5.96 10.90
N CYS A 30 -4.73 6.91 10.54
CA CYS A 30 -3.40 6.61 10.02
C CYS A 30 -2.44 6.19 11.14
N HIS A 31 -1.54 5.25 10.85
CA HIS A 31 -0.53 4.76 11.80
C HIS A 31 0.40 5.86 12.32
N SER A 32 0.76 6.78 11.43
CA SER A 32 1.67 7.89 11.72
C SER A 32 1.37 9.04 10.78
N GLY A 33 1.67 10.27 11.21
CA GLY A 33 1.48 11.46 10.39
C GLY A 33 0.00 11.80 10.16
N SER A 34 -0.25 12.56 9.10
CA SER A 34 -1.57 13.10 8.74
C SER A 34 -2.26 12.30 7.64
N TYR A 35 -1.51 11.52 6.84
CA TYR A 35 -2.06 10.89 5.64
C TYR A 35 -1.63 9.42 5.48
N CYS A 36 -2.57 8.57 5.09
CA CYS A 36 -2.36 7.16 4.78
C CYS A 36 -3.06 6.79 3.47
N ALA A 37 -2.64 5.68 2.85
CA ALA A 37 -3.43 5.07 1.80
C ALA A 37 -4.52 4.18 2.42
N THR A 38 -5.74 4.31 1.94
CA THR A 38 -6.83 3.38 2.25
C THR A 38 -7.26 2.70 0.96
N ASP A 39 -7.49 1.40 1.05
CA ASP A 39 -8.19 0.66 0.01
C ASP A 39 -9.58 0.31 0.53
N GLY A 40 -10.60 0.71 -0.23
CA GLY A 40 -11.99 0.51 0.18
C GLY A 40 -12.45 -0.93 -0.07
N SER A 41 -13.70 -1.22 0.28
CA SER A 41 -14.35 -2.46 -0.16
C SER A 41 -14.69 -2.35 -1.66
N ASN A 42 -13.71 -2.57 -2.52
CA ASN A 42 -13.84 -2.63 -3.98
C ASN A 42 -14.47 -3.96 -4.46
N GLY A 43 -14.46 -5.01 -3.62
CA GLY A 43 -15.02 -6.33 -3.95
C GLY A 43 -14.15 -7.16 -4.91
N CYS A 44 -12.90 -6.75 -5.15
CA CYS A 44 -11.95 -7.48 -5.98
C CYS A 44 -10.50 -7.16 -5.60
N ALA A 45 -9.54 -7.78 -6.28
CA ALA A 45 -8.12 -7.52 -5.99
C ALA A 45 -7.65 -6.24 -6.68
N ASP A 46 -7.12 -5.31 -5.89
CA ASP A 46 -6.43 -4.10 -6.35
C ASP A 46 -4.94 -4.19 -6.01
N GLN A 47 -4.14 -3.29 -6.59
CA GLN A 47 -2.73 -3.19 -6.28
C GLN A 47 -2.26 -1.74 -6.25
N LEU A 48 -1.40 -1.47 -5.27
CA LEU A 48 -0.58 -0.27 -5.17
C LEU A 48 0.89 -0.68 -5.29
N SER A 49 1.64 -0.04 -6.18
CA SER A 49 3.04 -0.39 -6.44
C SER A 49 3.91 0.85 -6.53
N GLN A 50 5.18 0.71 -6.16
CA GLN A 50 6.20 1.74 -6.31
C GLN A 50 7.50 1.06 -6.70
N GLN A 51 8.21 1.63 -7.67
CA GLN A 51 9.55 1.18 -8.00
C GLN A 51 10.54 1.62 -6.90
N PHE A 52 11.48 0.74 -6.58
CA PHE A 52 12.59 1.03 -5.69
C PHE A 52 13.89 0.48 -6.29
N THR A 53 15.00 1.13 -5.99
CA THR A 53 16.33 0.66 -6.40
C THR A 53 16.83 -0.39 -5.42
N ALA A 54 17.39 -1.47 -5.94
CA ALA A 54 17.98 -2.54 -5.15
C ALA A 54 19.19 -3.15 -5.86
N THR A 55 20.01 -3.86 -5.10
CA THR A 55 21.20 -4.56 -5.58
C THR A 55 20.89 -6.04 -5.73
N ALA A 56 21.19 -6.61 -6.90
CA ALA A 56 20.98 -8.03 -7.16
C ALA A 56 21.72 -8.91 -6.13
N GLY A 57 21.07 -9.98 -5.68
CA GLY A 57 21.58 -10.91 -4.68
C GLY A 57 21.58 -10.40 -3.23
N GLN A 58 21.23 -9.14 -2.97
CA GLN A 58 21.04 -8.64 -1.60
C GLN A 58 19.67 -9.04 -1.05
N VAL A 59 19.62 -9.28 0.27
CA VAL A 59 18.39 -9.57 1.00
C VAL A 59 17.85 -8.28 1.59
N TYR A 60 16.57 -8.00 1.33
CA TYR A 60 15.86 -6.86 1.87
C TYR A 60 14.66 -7.31 2.69
N ILE A 61 14.25 -6.50 3.66
CA ILE A 61 12.97 -6.63 4.35
C ILE A 61 12.06 -5.54 3.83
N VAL A 62 10.97 -5.92 3.18
CA VAL A 62 9.87 -5.00 2.86
C VAL A 62 8.86 -5.08 3.99
N SER A 63 8.47 -3.94 4.56
CA SER A 63 7.49 -3.88 5.64
C SER A 63 6.52 -2.73 5.47
N PHE A 64 5.27 -2.93 5.90
CA PHE A 64 4.24 -1.91 5.94
C PHE A 64 3.28 -2.18 7.09
N TRP A 65 2.63 -1.13 7.59
CA TRP A 65 1.52 -1.27 8.53
C TRP A 65 0.21 -1.37 7.76
N LEU A 66 -0.63 -2.34 8.12
CA LEU A 66 -1.95 -2.57 7.55
C LEU A 66 -2.99 -2.53 8.67
N LYS A 67 -4.07 -1.78 8.46
CA LYS A 67 -5.23 -1.76 9.35
C LYS A 67 -6.46 -2.33 8.66
N SER A 68 -6.58 -3.66 8.68
CA SER A 68 -7.77 -4.38 8.26
C SER A 68 -8.83 -4.50 9.37
N ASP A 69 -8.48 -4.15 10.61
CA ASP A 69 -9.35 -4.18 11.79
C ASP A 69 -9.16 -2.93 12.68
N SER A 70 -9.60 -2.97 13.94
CA SER A 70 -9.50 -1.82 14.85
C SER A 70 -8.08 -1.51 15.32
N LEU A 71 -7.14 -2.45 15.27
CA LEU A 71 -5.81 -2.33 15.88
C LEU A 71 -4.71 -2.12 14.84
N GLY A 72 -4.81 -2.76 13.67
CA GLY A 72 -3.76 -2.76 12.66
C GLY A 72 -2.50 -3.51 13.09
N SER A 73 -1.64 -3.84 12.13
CA SER A 73 -0.47 -4.69 12.35
C SER A 73 0.62 -4.43 11.32
N VAL A 74 1.87 -4.67 11.71
CA VAL A 74 3.00 -4.63 10.77
C VAL A 74 3.08 -5.97 10.03
N ILE A 75 3.13 -5.90 8.71
CA ILE A 75 3.37 -7.02 7.82
C ILE A 75 4.76 -6.83 7.22
N SER A 76 5.56 -7.90 7.18
CA SER A 76 6.91 -7.87 6.63
C SER A 76 7.25 -9.15 5.87
N ALA A 77 8.04 -9.03 4.81
CA ALA A 77 8.57 -10.14 4.05
C ALA A 77 10.05 -9.92 3.73
N MET A 78 10.83 -10.99 3.78
CA MET A 78 12.18 -11.01 3.22
C MET A 78 12.10 -11.23 1.71
N VAL A 79 12.82 -10.43 0.95
CA VAL A 79 12.89 -10.53 -0.51
C VAL A 79 14.35 -10.50 -0.96
N THR A 80 14.67 -11.35 -1.93
CA THR A 80 15.94 -11.33 -2.65
C THR A 80 15.62 -11.12 -4.12
N LEU A 81 16.26 -10.12 -4.74
CA LEU A 81 16.07 -9.84 -6.16
C LEU A 81 17.18 -10.52 -6.95
N ALA A 82 16.78 -11.32 -7.95
CA ALA A 82 17.69 -12.03 -8.84
C ALA A 82 18.20 -11.13 -9.97
#